data_AF-A0A143XQ10-F1
#
_entry.id   AF-A0A143XQ10-F1
#
_cell.length_a   1.000
_cell.length_b   1.000
_cell.length_c   1.000
_cell.angle_alpha   90.00
_cell.angle_beta   90.00
_cell.angle_gamma   90.00
#
_symmetry.space_group_name_H-M   'P 1'
#
loop_
_entity.id
_entity.type
_entity.pdbx_description
1 polymer ?
#
loop_
_entity_poly.entity_id
_entity_poly.type
_entity_poly.pdbx_seq_one_letter_code
_entity_poly.pdbx_strand_id
1 'polypeptide(L)'
;MKKKLIIILAAAAMGMTWKAVPASAARIPVIKNGNATSLKGTIVNVRYSGEEVSMASDSQEAPSVKIGSTIYVPCKTLFSDNGIRASYSADGSKVTLRYGARKVIFYANKKYAKVNGTKMKLKVKPYFVTFRKSDVRDLLVPVNQAASFFGLKYSYSGKSKTVTLQVRPGISKTATKAKNISQSSFIKKIGPIARENYKRTGILASVTMAQAILESGWGQSTLAQNGNNLFGMKMNLSGNTWSGSAWDGVNYYKKRTYEYGSGGRYSITAKFRKYSCIEDSIEDHSAYLLNARNGSRKRYAGLTDTKSYKRQLQIIKNGGYATSGSYVSQLSRVINTYNLTQWDK
;
A
#
# COMPACT_ATOMS: atom_id res chain seq x y z
N MET A 1 52.82 4.86 31.88
CA MET A 1 52.20 4.02 30.84
C MET A 1 51.25 3.02 31.50
N LYS A 2 49.93 3.14 31.32
CA LYS A 2 48.97 2.04 31.59
C LYS A 2 47.61 2.38 30.97
N LYS A 3 47.08 1.40 30.24
CA LYS A 3 45.92 1.41 29.35
C LYS A 3 44.64 1.85 30.08
N LYS A 4 43.87 2.79 29.51
CA LYS A 4 42.49 3.05 29.96
C LYS A 4 41.55 2.00 29.36
N LEU A 5 40.95 1.26 30.28
CA LEU A 5 39.99 0.18 30.10
C LEU A 5 38.70 0.74 29.47
N ILE A 6 38.28 0.16 28.35
CA ILE A 6 36.97 0.41 27.74
C ILE A 6 35.93 -0.34 28.58
N ILE A 7 35.06 0.40 29.26
CA ILE A 7 33.88 -0.16 29.91
C ILE A 7 32.86 -0.49 28.82
N ILE A 8 32.71 -1.78 28.52
CA ILE A 8 31.62 -2.31 27.72
C ILE A 8 30.37 -2.34 28.62
N LEU A 9 29.43 -1.42 28.37
CA LEU A 9 28.09 -1.53 28.95
C LEU A 9 27.36 -2.67 28.21
N ALA A 10 27.30 -3.83 28.85
CA ALA A 10 26.42 -4.92 28.47
C ALA A 10 24.97 -4.52 28.77
N ALA A 11 24.24 -4.04 27.76
CA ALA A 11 22.79 -3.95 27.83
C ALA A 11 22.22 -5.37 27.69
N ALA A 12 21.92 -5.98 28.83
CA ALA A 12 21.17 -7.22 28.92
C ALA A 12 19.82 -7.05 28.20
N ALA A 13 19.70 -7.65 27.00
CA ALA A 13 18.43 -7.84 26.36
C ALA A 13 17.65 -8.88 27.19
N MET A 14 16.79 -8.40 28.09
CA MET A 14 15.73 -9.21 28.67
C MET A 14 14.93 -9.82 27.51
N GLY A 15 15.19 -11.08 27.22
CA GLY A 15 14.42 -11.86 26.26
C GLY A 15 12.99 -11.96 26.78
N MET A 16 12.06 -11.23 26.15
CA MET A 16 10.65 -11.60 26.20
C MET A 16 10.54 -12.97 25.55
N THR A 17 10.45 -14.01 26.38
CA THR A 17 10.07 -15.34 25.93
C THR A 17 8.61 -15.29 25.50
N TRP A 18 8.40 -15.15 24.19
CA TRP A 18 7.08 -15.35 23.61
C TRP A 18 6.68 -16.80 23.86
N LYS A 19 5.68 -17.01 24.73
CA LYS A 19 5.05 -18.31 24.90
C LYS A 19 4.40 -18.69 23.57
N ALA A 20 4.93 -19.71 22.92
CA ALA A 20 4.27 -20.34 21.78
C ALA A 20 2.89 -20.84 22.24
N VAL A 21 1.82 -20.24 21.71
CA VAL A 21 0.46 -20.72 21.96
C VAL A 21 0.33 -22.13 21.34
N PRO A 22 -0.18 -23.12 22.10
CA PRO A 22 -0.23 -24.49 21.63
C PRO A 22 -1.10 -24.68 20.39
N ALA A 23 -0.71 -25.67 19.60
CA ALA A 23 -1.38 -26.12 18.40
C ALA A 23 -2.80 -26.60 18.67
N SER A 24 -3.82 -25.97 18.07
CA SER A 24 -5.08 -26.66 17.79
C SER A 24 -5.44 -26.49 16.32
N ALA A 25 -6.20 -27.45 15.78
CA ALA A 25 -6.77 -27.36 14.45
C ALA A 25 -7.58 -26.05 14.33
N ALA A 26 -7.09 -25.10 13.55
CA ALA A 26 -7.78 -23.85 13.34
C ALA A 26 -8.91 -24.09 12.32
N ARG A 27 -10.13 -23.73 12.72
CA ARG A 27 -11.23 -23.47 11.79
C ARG A 27 -11.20 -21.98 11.50
N ILE A 28 -10.63 -21.59 10.36
CA ILE A 28 -10.54 -20.19 9.95
C ILE A 28 -11.79 -19.86 9.14
N PRO A 29 -12.75 -19.07 9.67
CA PRO A 29 -14.00 -18.80 8.97
C PRO A 29 -13.75 -17.92 7.75
N VAL A 30 -14.22 -18.36 6.59
CA VAL A 30 -14.03 -17.67 5.32
C VAL A 30 -15.29 -17.70 4.48
N ILE A 31 -15.41 -16.77 3.53
CA ILE A 31 -16.30 -16.91 2.37
C ILE A 31 -15.44 -17.44 1.22
N LYS A 32 -15.85 -18.57 0.62
CA LYS A 32 -15.20 -19.17 -0.54
C LYS A 32 -16.26 -19.50 -1.58
N ASN A 33 -16.08 -18.98 -2.80
CA ASN A 33 -17.06 -19.12 -3.88
C ASN A 33 -18.47 -18.69 -3.46
N GLY A 34 -18.59 -17.55 -2.75
CA GLY A 34 -19.87 -17.02 -2.25
C GLY A 34 -20.41 -17.72 -0.98
N ASN A 35 -19.87 -18.88 -0.60
CA ASN A 35 -20.38 -19.67 0.51
C ASN A 35 -19.55 -19.48 1.79
N ALA A 36 -20.23 -19.31 2.92
CA ALA A 36 -19.59 -19.33 4.23
C ALA A 36 -19.07 -20.74 4.53
N THR A 37 -17.78 -20.86 4.83
CA THR A 37 -17.11 -22.12 5.13
C THR A 37 -15.96 -21.88 6.11
N SER A 38 -15.13 -22.90 6.36
CA SER A 38 -13.92 -22.77 7.17
C SER A 38 -12.75 -23.50 6.54
N LEU A 39 -11.59 -22.82 6.48
CA LEU A 39 -10.34 -23.50 6.18
C LEU A 39 -9.94 -24.29 7.42
N LYS A 40 -9.85 -25.62 7.27
CA LYS A 40 -9.42 -26.53 8.33
C LYS A 40 -7.93 -26.79 8.16
N GLY A 41 -7.12 -26.33 9.11
CA GLY A 41 -5.68 -26.49 9.03
C GLY A 41 -4.96 -25.90 10.22
N THR A 42 -3.65 -25.79 10.11
CA THR A 42 -2.80 -25.21 11.16
C THR A 42 -2.39 -23.81 10.74
N ILE A 43 -2.66 -22.80 11.57
CA ILE A 43 -2.11 -21.45 11.33
C ILE A 43 -0.58 -21.53 11.41
N VAL A 44 0.08 -20.90 10.44
CA VAL A 44 1.55 -20.86 10.36
C VAL A 44 2.03 -19.42 10.32
N ASN A 45 3.19 -19.21 10.94
CA ASN A 45 3.93 -17.96 10.89
C ASN A 45 4.71 -17.87 9.59
N VAL A 46 4.96 -16.66 9.09
CA VAL A 46 5.80 -16.44 7.91
C VAL A 46 6.77 -15.30 8.13
N ARG A 47 8.07 -15.54 8.12
CA ARG A 47 9.13 -14.53 8.24
C ARG A 47 9.72 -14.18 6.87
N TYR A 48 9.98 -12.90 6.63
CA TYR A 48 10.61 -12.42 5.39
C TYR A 48 11.87 -11.60 5.71
N SER A 49 13.04 -12.05 5.25
CA SER A 49 14.32 -11.32 5.33
C SER A 49 14.76 -10.78 6.73
N GLY A 50 14.76 -11.64 7.75
CA GLY A 50 15.50 -11.41 9.00
C GLY A 50 14.81 -10.54 10.06
N GLU A 51 13.79 -9.75 9.70
CA GLU A 51 12.86 -9.14 10.64
C GLU A 51 11.57 -9.99 10.69
N GLU A 52 11.01 -10.12 11.88
CA GLU A 52 9.83 -10.95 12.12
C GLU A 52 8.60 -10.32 11.46
N VAL A 53 8.09 -10.94 10.41
CA VAL A 53 6.69 -10.71 9.99
C VAL A 53 5.85 -11.64 10.86
N SER A 54 5.38 -11.14 11.99
CA SER A 54 4.39 -11.85 12.79
C SER A 54 3.02 -11.69 12.11
N MET A 55 2.60 -12.72 11.38
CA MET A 55 1.16 -12.98 11.18
C MET A 55 0.74 -14.23 11.96
N ALA A 56 1.28 -14.37 13.16
CA ALA A 56 0.55 -14.78 14.36
C ALA A 56 1.28 -14.09 15.52
N SER A 57 0.63 -13.42 16.46
CA SER A 57 -0.65 -13.71 17.10
C SER A 57 -1.51 -12.44 17.21
N ASP A 58 -2.78 -12.65 17.49
CA ASP A 58 -3.80 -11.68 17.94
C ASP A 58 -4.68 -11.01 16.89
N SER A 59 -4.20 -10.58 15.71
CA SER A 59 -5.11 -9.95 14.72
C SER A 59 -5.93 -10.96 13.89
N GLN A 60 -5.39 -12.14 13.52
CA GLN A 60 -6.07 -13.16 12.68
C GLN A 60 -6.80 -12.59 11.42
N GLU A 61 -6.38 -11.43 10.90
CA GLU A 61 -7.14 -10.77 9.84
C GLU A 61 -7.04 -11.53 8.52
N ALA A 62 -5.87 -12.06 8.18
CA ALA A 62 -5.66 -12.95 7.04
C ALA A 62 -4.53 -13.93 7.34
N PRO A 63 -4.77 -14.99 8.14
CA PRO A 63 -3.72 -15.92 8.55
C PRO A 63 -3.21 -16.78 7.39
N SER A 64 -1.92 -17.12 7.45
CA SER A 64 -1.36 -18.20 6.64
C SER A 64 -1.74 -19.54 7.26
N VAL A 65 -2.04 -20.54 6.42
CA VAL A 65 -2.60 -21.82 6.87
C VAL A 65 -1.97 -23.00 6.15
N LYS A 66 -1.54 -23.99 6.93
CA LYS A 66 -1.13 -25.31 6.45
C LYS A 66 -2.36 -26.22 6.36
N ILE A 67 -2.72 -26.64 5.15
CA ILE A 67 -3.82 -27.56 4.86
C ILE A 67 -3.20 -28.82 4.22
N GLY A 68 -3.29 -29.94 4.92
CA GLY A 68 -2.56 -31.17 4.54
C GLY A 68 -1.05 -30.91 4.46
N SER A 69 -0.44 -31.21 3.31
CA SER A 69 0.98 -30.97 3.04
C SER A 69 1.29 -29.57 2.49
N THR A 70 0.26 -28.78 2.14
CA THR A 70 0.45 -27.47 1.51
C THR A 70 0.34 -26.35 2.54
N ILE A 71 1.28 -25.41 2.48
CA ILE A 71 1.17 -24.14 3.19
C ILE A 71 0.65 -23.08 2.22
N TYR A 72 -0.53 -22.56 2.53
CA TYR A 72 -1.16 -21.46 1.82
C TYR A 72 -0.89 -20.15 2.55
N VAL A 73 -0.54 -19.12 1.78
CA VAL A 73 -0.31 -17.77 2.27
C VAL A 73 -1.20 -16.79 1.50
N PRO A 74 -1.76 -15.76 2.15
CA PRO A 74 -2.42 -14.65 1.47
C PRO A 74 -1.41 -13.89 0.62
N CYS A 75 -1.68 -13.79 -0.67
CA CYS A 75 -0.74 -13.31 -1.67
C CYS A 75 -0.45 -11.81 -1.51
N LYS A 76 -1.44 -10.97 -1.20
CA LYS A 76 -1.20 -9.54 -0.93
C LYS A 76 -0.57 -9.38 0.45
N THR A 77 -1.25 -9.82 1.50
CA THR A 77 -0.80 -9.56 2.89
C THR A 77 0.62 -10.06 3.16
N LEU A 78 1.05 -11.15 2.51
CA LEU A 78 2.43 -11.60 2.66
C LEU A 78 3.43 -10.82 1.80
N PHE A 79 3.12 -10.56 0.54
CA PHE A 79 4.11 -10.08 -0.43
C PHE A 79 4.07 -8.56 -0.62
N SER A 80 2.89 -7.92 -0.69
CA SER A 80 2.78 -6.45 -0.84
C SER A 80 3.40 -5.68 0.31
N ASP A 81 3.21 -6.21 1.52
CA ASP A 81 3.62 -5.53 2.74
C ASP A 81 5.12 -5.71 3.00
N ASN A 82 5.78 -6.58 2.22
CA ASN A 82 7.20 -6.91 2.27
C ASN A 82 7.96 -6.52 0.99
N GLY A 83 7.45 -5.52 0.25
CA GLY A 83 8.15 -4.90 -0.87
C GLY A 83 7.95 -5.57 -2.25
N ILE A 84 7.04 -6.53 -2.37
CA ILE A 84 6.66 -7.17 -3.65
C ILE A 84 5.32 -6.60 -4.11
N ARG A 85 5.32 -5.76 -5.15
CA ARG A 85 4.10 -5.06 -5.63
C ARG A 85 3.04 -6.07 -6.10
N ALA A 86 1.80 -5.95 -5.61
CA ALA A 86 0.67 -6.81 -5.99
C ALA A 86 -0.43 -6.01 -6.72
N SER A 87 -1.03 -6.59 -7.76
CA SER A 87 -2.24 -6.06 -8.41
C SER A 87 -3.26 -7.16 -8.71
N TYR A 88 -4.54 -6.82 -8.56
CA TYR A 88 -5.67 -7.73 -8.73
C TYR A 88 -6.39 -7.41 -10.04
N SER A 89 -6.89 -8.42 -10.73
CA SER A 89 -7.88 -8.19 -11.77
C SER A 89 -9.25 -7.90 -11.16
N ALA A 90 -10.02 -7.02 -11.79
CA ALA A 90 -11.35 -6.59 -11.32
C ALA A 90 -12.33 -7.76 -11.16
N ASP A 91 -12.23 -8.76 -12.03
CA ASP A 91 -13.00 -10.01 -12.00
C ASP A 91 -12.56 -10.99 -10.89
N GLY A 92 -11.48 -10.70 -10.16
CA GLY A 92 -10.91 -11.60 -9.16
C GLY A 92 -10.43 -12.94 -9.74
N SER A 93 -10.01 -12.98 -11.00
CA SER A 93 -9.51 -14.20 -11.65
C SER A 93 -7.99 -14.37 -11.53
N LYS A 94 -7.23 -13.30 -11.29
CA LYS A 94 -5.75 -13.35 -11.20
C LYS A 94 -5.15 -12.30 -10.28
N VAL A 95 -3.95 -12.60 -9.77
CA VAL A 95 -3.08 -11.68 -9.01
C VAL A 95 -1.73 -11.60 -9.72
N THR A 96 -1.30 -10.38 -10.02
CA THR A 96 0.03 -10.10 -10.56
C THR A 96 0.93 -9.55 -9.46
N LEU A 97 2.04 -10.22 -9.22
CA LEU A 97 3.07 -9.83 -8.28
C LEU A 97 4.35 -9.42 -9.02
N ARG A 98 5.04 -8.39 -8.52
CA ARG A 98 6.30 -7.89 -9.10
C ARG A 98 7.35 -7.63 -8.02
N TYR A 99 8.54 -8.18 -8.21
CA TYR A 99 9.72 -7.94 -7.38
C TYR A 99 10.92 -7.66 -8.29
N GLY A 100 11.43 -6.42 -8.28
CA GLY A 100 12.39 -5.97 -9.28
C GLY A 100 11.85 -6.16 -10.71
N ALA A 101 12.65 -6.76 -11.59
CA ALA A 101 12.25 -7.11 -12.96
C ALA A 101 11.34 -8.34 -13.04
N ARG A 102 11.18 -9.11 -11.95
CA ARG A 102 10.48 -10.38 -11.96
C ARG A 102 8.98 -10.18 -11.76
N LYS A 103 8.18 -10.69 -12.70
CA LYS A 103 6.71 -10.64 -12.71
C LYS A 103 6.16 -12.05 -12.59
N VAL A 104 5.29 -12.29 -11.62
CA VAL A 104 4.59 -13.56 -11.45
C VAL A 104 3.08 -13.31 -11.46
N ILE A 105 2.32 -14.05 -12.26
CA ILE A 105 0.87 -13.97 -12.33
C ILE A 105 0.29 -15.28 -11.87
N PHE A 106 -0.41 -15.26 -10.73
CA PHE A 106 -1.20 -16.40 -10.26
C PHE A 106 -2.63 -16.26 -10.77
N TYR A 107 -3.21 -17.38 -11.18
CA TYR A 107 -4.60 -17.46 -11.63
C TYR A 107 -5.40 -18.29 -10.63
N ALA A 108 -6.53 -17.76 -10.19
CA ALA A 108 -7.44 -18.47 -9.31
C ALA A 108 -7.95 -19.74 -10.01
N ASN A 109 -8.03 -20.84 -9.27
CA ASN A 109 -8.55 -22.13 -9.71
C ASN A 109 -7.80 -22.79 -10.89
N LYS A 110 -6.62 -22.27 -11.29
CA LYS A 110 -5.76 -22.87 -12.31
C LYS A 110 -4.51 -23.51 -11.68
N LYS A 111 -4.06 -24.65 -12.22
CA LYS A 111 -2.81 -25.33 -11.80
C LYS A 111 -1.57 -24.76 -12.51
N TYR A 112 -1.54 -23.46 -12.78
CA TYR A 112 -0.37 -22.79 -13.34
C TYR A 112 -0.31 -21.32 -12.92
N ALA A 113 0.90 -20.76 -13.01
CA ALA A 113 1.18 -19.33 -12.96
C ALA A 113 1.93 -18.92 -14.24
N LYS A 114 2.06 -17.62 -14.49
CA LYS A 114 3.01 -17.10 -15.49
C LYS A 114 4.17 -16.38 -14.79
N VAL A 115 5.40 -16.79 -15.03
CA VAL A 115 6.63 -16.15 -14.50
C VAL A 115 7.34 -15.50 -15.68
N ASN A 116 7.43 -14.16 -15.67
CA ASN A 116 7.96 -13.36 -16.78
C ASN A 116 7.33 -13.71 -18.16
N GLY A 117 6.05 -14.07 -18.16
CA GLY A 117 5.33 -14.51 -19.37
C GLY A 117 5.30 -16.03 -19.57
N THR A 118 6.30 -16.76 -19.06
CA THR A 118 6.40 -18.22 -19.19
C THR A 118 5.43 -18.95 -18.26
N LYS A 119 4.66 -19.89 -18.79
CA LYS A 119 3.71 -20.69 -18.01
C LYS A 119 4.45 -21.72 -17.16
N MET A 120 4.26 -21.66 -15.83
CA MET A 120 4.85 -22.56 -14.85
C MET A 120 3.76 -23.39 -14.15
N LYS A 121 3.98 -24.69 -13.97
CA LYS A 121 3.02 -25.60 -13.33
C LYS A 121 2.92 -25.38 -11.81
N LEU A 122 1.70 -25.39 -11.28
CA LEU A 122 1.41 -25.43 -9.84
C LEU A 122 0.93 -26.82 -9.43
N LYS A 123 1.38 -27.32 -8.27
CA LYS A 123 0.93 -28.61 -7.73
C LYS A 123 -0.53 -28.54 -7.29
N VAL A 124 -0.90 -27.41 -6.69
CA VAL A 124 -2.25 -27.12 -6.19
C VAL A 124 -2.78 -25.80 -6.77
N LYS A 125 -4.10 -25.66 -6.83
CA LYS A 125 -4.75 -24.46 -7.37
C LYS A 125 -4.74 -23.35 -6.32
N PRO A 126 -4.30 -22.12 -6.65
CA PRO A 126 -4.60 -20.94 -5.85
C PRO A 126 -6.11 -20.69 -5.82
N TYR A 127 -6.63 -20.09 -4.76
CA TYR A 127 -8.05 -19.73 -4.68
C TYR A 127 -8.28 -18.52 -3.78
N PHE A 128 -9.30 -17.74 -4.11
CA PHE A 128 -9.70 -16.61 -3.30
C PHE A 128 -10.47 -17.06 -2.07
N VAL A 129 -10.26 -16.34 -0.98
CA VAL A 129 -11.11 -16.37 0.22
C VAL A 129 -11.35 -14.96 0.70
N THR A 130 -12.48 -14.73 1.35
CA THR A 130 -12.70 -13.55 2.20
C THR A 130 -12.65 -14.02 3.65
N PHE A 131 -11.70 -13.52 4.43
CA PHE A 131 -11.59 -13.86 5.85
C PHE A 131 -12.70 -13.15 6.63
N ARG A 132 -13.61 -13.91 7.25
CA ARG A 132 -14.82 -13.32 7.85
C ARG A 132 -14.54 -12.39 9.03
N LYS A 133 -13.42 -12.59 9.73
CA LYS A 133 -13.06 -11.77 10.90
C LYS A 133 -12.66 -10.34 10.51
N SER A 134 -12.08 -10.14 9.34
CA SER A 134 -11.48 -8.87 8.89
C SER A 134 -12.10 -8.28 7.63
N ASP A 135 -12.95 -9.06 6.95
CA ASP A 135 -13.45 -8.77 5.61
C ASP A 135 -12.34 -8.64 4.54
N VAL A 136 -11.14 -9.18 4.82
CA VAL A 136 -10.04 -9.18 3.86
C VAL A 136 -10.24 -10.28 2.83
N ARG A 137 -10.38 -9.89 1.56
CA ARG A 137 -10.35 -10.80 0.41
C ARG A 137 -8.95 -10.91 -0.18
N ASP A 138 -8.39 -12.12 -0.22
CA ASP A 138 -7.05 -12.37 -0.76
C ASP A 138 -6.99 -13.71 -1.52
N LEU A 139 -6.02 -13.83 -2.42
CA LEU A 139 -5.70 -15.07 -3.12
C LEU A 139 -4.74 -15.91 -2.26
N LEU A 140 -5.15 -17.10 -1.88
CA LEU A 140 -4.27 -18.05 -1.21
C LEU A 140 -3.41 -18.79 -2.24
N VAL A 141 -2.09 -18.71 -2.08
CA VAL A 141 -1.10 -19.35 -2.97
C VAL A 141 -0.21 -20.35 -2.21
N PRO A 142 0.26 -21.43 -2.86
CA PRO A 142 1.24 -22.33 -2.26
C PRO A 142 2.61 -21.64 -2.11
N VAL A 143 3.02 -21.39 -0.87
CA VAL A 143 4.15 -20.51 -0.56
C VAL A 143 5.50 -21.01 -1.09
N ASN A 144 5.73 -22.32 -1.10
CA ASN A 144 6.98 -22.91 -1.59
C ASN A 144 7.16 -22.68 -3.10
N GLN A 145 6.10 -22.85 -3.87
CA GLN A 145 6.10 -22.60 -5.31
C GLN A 145 6.15 -21.10 -5.60
N ALA A 146 5.43 -20.29 -4.83
CA ALA A 146 5.52 -18.84 -4.94
C ALA A 146 6.95 -18.35 -4.68
N ALA A 147 7.58 -18.81 -3.59
CA ALA A 147 8.97 -18.48 -3.26
C ALA A 147 9.93 -18.86 -4.39
N SER A 148 9.81 -20.08 -4.92
CA SER A 148 10.59 -20.53 -6.09
C SER A 148 10.38 -19.63 -7.31
N PHE A 149 9.13 -19.23 -7.60
CA PHE A 149 8.83 -18.34 -8.71
C PHE A 149 9.42 -16.94 -8.55
N PHE A 150 9.67 -16.47 -7.33
CA PHE A 150 10.40 -15.21 -7.06
C PHE A 150 11.91 -15.40 -6.87
N GLY A 151 12.42 -16.64 -6.93
CA GLY A 151 13.84 -16.92 -6.65
C GLY A 151 14.21 -16.78 -5.16
N LEU A 152 13.23 -16.77 -4.27
CA LEU A 152 13.44 -16.72 -2.82
C LEU A 152 13.88 -18.10 -2.30
N LYS A 153 14.75 -18.13 -1.29
CA LYS A 153 14.94 -19.31 -0.45
C LYS A 153 13.71 -19.49 0.42
N TYR A 154 13.28 -20.74 0.56
CA TYR A 154 12.14 -21.15 1.37
C TYR A 154 12.60 -22.21 2.35
N SER A 155 12.23 -22.08 3.61
CA SER A 155 12.28 -23.16 4.60
C SER A 155 11.03 -23.15 5.46
N TYR A 156 10.70 -24.31 6.04
CA TYR A 156 9.60 -24.44 7.00
C TYR A 156 10.06 -25.27 8.20
N SER A 157 9.86 -24.73 9.40
CA SER A 157 10.09 -25.43 10.65
C SER A 157 8.77 -25.97 11.18
N GLY A 158 8.63 -27.29 11.25
CA GLY A 158 7.46 -27.94 11.83
C GLY A 158 7.31 -27.66 13.33
N LYS A 159 8.43 -27.59 14.06
CA LYS A 159 8.48 -27.34 15.51
C LYS A 159 7.94 -25.94 15.88
N SER A 160 8.37 -24.91 15.14
CA SER A 160 7.92 -23.52 15.38
C SER A 160 6.74 -23.10 14.49
N LYS A 161 6.33 -23.95 13.55
CA LYS A 161 5.30 -23.67 12.53
C LYS A 161 5.56 -22.38 11.76
N THR A 162 6.83 -22.15 11.44
CA THR A 162 7.28 -20.91 10.79
C THR A 162 7.80 -21.23 9.41
N VAL A 163 7.25 -20.57 8.39
CA VAL A 163 7.87 -20.44 7.09
C VAL A 163 8.88 -19.30 7.13
N THR A 164 10.06 -19.50 6.56
CA THR A 164 11.06 -18.44 6.39
C THR A 164 11.33 -18.26 4.90
N LEU A 165 11.19 -17.02 4.44
CA LEU A 165 11.50 -16.58 3.09
C LEU A 165 12.72 -15.67 3.11
N GLN A 166 13.74 -15.96 2.30
CA GLN A 166 14.96 -15.15 2.23
C GLN A 166 15.32 -14.82 0.78
N VAL A 167 15.76 -13.60 0.54
CA VAL A 167 16.30 -13.19 -0.76
C VAL A 167 17.68 -13.80 -0.97
N ARG A 168 17.90 -14.49 -2.10
CA ARG A 168 19.23 -14.98 -2.49
C ARG A 168 20.19 -13.81 -2.74
N PRO A 169 21.46 -13.85 -2.28
CA PRO A 169 22.49 -12.92 -2.75
C PRO A 169 22.55 -12.97 -4.29
N GLY A 170 22.58 -11.80 -4.96
CA GLY A 170 22.58 -11.71 -6.43
C GLY A 170 21.21 -11.52 -7.09
N ILE A 171 20.09 -11.73 -6.39
CA ILE A 171 18.79 -11.16 -6.79
C ILE A 171 18.78 -9.76 -6.18
N SER A 172 19.18 -8.75 -6.98
CA SER A 172 19.42 -7.34 -6.60
C SER A 172 18.81 -6.94 -5.26
N LYS A 173 19.66 -7.03 -4.22
CA LYS A 173 19.39 -6.52 -2.88
C LYS A 173 19.76 -5.05 -2.87
N THR A 174 18.81 -4.20 -2.49
CA THR A 174 19.15 -3.00 -1.72
C THR A 174 18.04 -2.77 -0.70
N ALA A 175 18.14 -3.50 0.41
CA ALA A 175 17.25 -3.39 1.56
C ALA A 175 18.11 -3.21 2.82
N THR A 176 18.64 -2.01 2.98
CA THR A 176 19.14 -1.48 4.26
C THR A 176 18.86 0.02 4.30
N LYS A 177 17.60 0.39 4.58
CA LYS A 177 17.10 1.76 4.86
C LYS A 177 15.57 1.75 5.05
N ALA A 178 14.96 0.80 5.74
CA ALA A 178 13.50 0.56 5.67
C ALA A 178 12.61 1.78 6.00
N LYS A 179 13.07 2.77 6.79
CA LYS A 179 12.36 4.04 7.00
C LYS A 179 12.48 5.05 5.84
N ASN A 180 13.58 5.00 5.09
CA ASN A 180 13.84 5.84 3.90
C ASN A 180 13.46 5.12 2.58
N ILE A 181 13.37 3.79 2.58
CA ILE A 181 13.05 2.97 1.41
C ILE A 181 11.54 3.00 1.12
N SER A 182 10.66 3.01 2.11
CA SER A 182 9.22 3.18 1.84
C SER A 182 8.94 4.55 1.22
N GLN A 183 9.55 5.60 1.77
CA GLN A 183 9.46 6.97 1.28
C GLN A 183 10.05 7.11 -0.13
N SER A 184 11.28 6.62 -0.34
CA SER A 184 11.93 6.60 -1.65
C SER A 184 11.17 5.73 -2.66
N SER A 185 10.60 4.60 -2.24
CA SER A 185 9.80 3.72 -3.10
C SER A 185 8.49 4.39 -3.53
N PHE A 186 7.82 5.09 -2.61
CA PHE A 186 6.63 5.86 -2.92
C PHE A 186 6.96 6.99 -3.91
N ILE A 187 8.01 7.77 -3.66
CA ILE A 187 8.52 8.81 -4.56
C ILE A 187 8.84 8.23 -5.95
N LYS A 188 9.57 7.10 -6.02
CA LYS A 188 9.89 6.42 -7.29
C LYS A 188 8.65 5.87 -7.99
N LYS A 189 7.59 5.52 -7.26
CA LYS A 189 6.33 5.03 -7.82
C LYS A 189 5.53 6.18 -8.44
N ILE A 190 5.31 7.25 -7.68
CA ILE A 190 4.43 8.34 -8.10
C ILE A 190 5.15 9.38 -8.98
N GLY A 191 6.47 9.50 -8.88
CA GLY A 191 7.25 10.53 -9.58
C GLY A 191 7.08 10.52 -11.10
N PRO A 192 7.25 9.38 -11.80
CA PRO A 192 7.03 9.32 -13.24
C PRO A 192 5.58 9.67 -13.64
N ILE A 193 4.59 9.24 -12.84
CA ILE A 193 3.16 9.51 -13.06
C ILE A 193 2.88 11.01 -12.89
N ALA A 194 3.35 11.60 -11.79
CA ALA A 194 3.20 13.01 -11.49
C ALA A 194 3.90 13.89 -12.52
N ARG A 195 5.07 13.49 -13.02
CA ARG A 195 5.77 14.18 -14.11
C ARG A 195 4.97 14.15 -15.42
N GLU A 196 4.41 13.00 -15.77
CA GLU A 196 3.60 12.91 -16.99
C GLU A 196 2.28 13.68 -16.87
N ASN A 197 1.67 13.66 -15.68
CA ASN A 197 0.53 14.51 -15.37
C ASN A 197 0.90 16.00 -15.43
N TYR A 198 2.06 16.40 -14.89
CA TYR A 198 2.57 17.77 -14.96
C TYR A 198 2.69 18.26 -16.40
N LYS A 199 3.27 17.46 -17.31
CA LYS A 199 3.41 17.82 -18.72
C LYS A 199 2.08 18.16 -19.39
N ARG A 200 1.00 17.46 -19.02
CA ARG A 200 -0.34 17.68 -19.58
C ARG A 200 -1.13 18.79 -18.89
N THR A 201 -0.92 18.97 -17.59
CA THR A 201 -1.80 19.79 -16.75
C THR A 201 -1.17 21.11 -16.30
N GLY A 202 0.15 21.23 -16.34
CA GLY A 202 0.89 22.38 -15.81
C GLY A 202 1.02 22.43 -14.28
N ILE A 203 0.39 21.49 -13.55
CA ILE A 203 0.54 21.38 -12.09
C ILE A 203 1.86 20.68 -11.79
N LEU A 204 2.76 21.34 -11.07
CA LEU A 204 4.11 20.83 -10.84
C LEU A 204 4.07 19.44 -10.19
N ALA A 205 4.89 18.53 -10.70
CA ALA A 205 4.99 17.18 -10.17
C ALA A 205 5.37 17.20 -8.69
N SER A 206 6.27 18.10 -8.30
CA SER A 206 6.67 18.32 -6.91
C SER A 206 5.50 18.67 -5.98
N VAL A 207 4.56 19.50 -6.45
CA VAL A 207 3.34 19.89 -5.73
C VAL A 207 2.43 18.68 -5.55
N THR A 208 2.10 18.00 -6.65
CA THR A 208 1.25 16.79 -6.65
C THR A 208 1.83 15.71 -5.74
N MET A 209 3.14 15.45 -5.83
CA MET A 209 3.83 14.46 -5.02
C MET A 209 3.84 14.82 -3.53
N ALA A 210 4.10 16.08 -3.18
CA ALA A 210 4.12 16.51 -1.79
C ALA A 210 2.75 16.37 -1.13
N GLN A 211 1.67 16.76 -1.83
CA GLN A 211 0.31 16.55 -1.36
C GLN A 211 0.02 15.05 -1.20
N ALA A 212 0.30 14.24 -2.22
CA ALA A 212 0.11 12.79 -2.13
C ALA A 212 0.85 12.19 -0.93
N ILE A 213 2.10 12.60 -0.67
CA ILE A 213 2.90 12.13 0.47
C ILE A 213 2.21 12.41 1.81
N LEU A 214 1.79 13.66 2.04
CA LEU A 214 1.18 14.05 3.33
C LEU A 214 -0.22 13.45 3.50
N GLU A 215 -1.08 13.60 2.50
CA GLU A 215 -2.49 13.23 2.58
C GLU A 215 -2.69 11.71 2.70
N SER A 216 -1.85 10.94 2.02
CA SER A 216 -1.93 9.47 2.07
C SER A 216 -1.04 8.84 3.14
N GLY A 217 -0.21 9.63 3.84
CA GLY A 217 0.83 9.13 4.71
C GLY A 217 1.77 8.17 3.97
N TRP A 218 2.41 8.65 2.90
CA TRP A 218 3.29 7.84 2.04
C TRP A 218 2.60 6.63 1.37
N GLY A 219 1.31 6.75 1.08
CA GLY A 219 0.47 5.70 0.50
C GLY A 219 0.04 4.63 1.50
N GLN A 220 0.33 4.81 2.79
CA GLN A 220 0.07 3.80 3.82
C GLN A 220 -1.33 3.92 4.46
N SER A 221 -2.04 5.03 4.25
CA SER A 221 -3.40 5.16 4.77
C SER A 221 -4.34 4.10 4.18
N THR A 222 -5.30 3.64 4.97
CA THR A 222 -6.32 2.67 4.52
C THR A 222 -7.10 3.16 3.30
N LEU A 223 -7.29 4.47 3.17
CA LEU A 223 -7.94 5.08 2.01
C LEU A 223 -7.07 4.97 0.75
N ALA A 224 -5.77 5.21 0.87
CA ALA A 224 -4.84 5.05 -0.25
C ALA A 224 -4.69 3.58 -0.66
N GLN A 225 -4.62 2.65 0.29
CA GLN A 225 -4.42 1.24 0.02
C GLN A 225 -5.65 0.52 -0.54
N ASN A 226 -6.85 0.88 -0.08
CA ASN A 226 -8.10 0.20 -0.43
C ASN A 226 -8.97 0.99 -1.41
N GLY A 227 -8.81 2.32 -1.44
CA GLY A 227 -9.53 3.22 -2.33
C GLY A 227 -8.69 3.73 -3.51
N ASN A 228 -7.37 3.44 -3.54
CA ASN A 228 -6.41 4.07 -4.45
C ASN A 228 -6.45 5.62 -4.39
N ASN A 229 -6.99 6.20 -3.32
CA ASN A 229 -7.23 7.63 -3.21
C ASN A 229 -6.11 8.27 -2.38
N LEU A 230 -5.19 8.96 -3.06
CA LEU A 230 -4.00 9.53 -2.45
C LEU A 230 -4.25 10.89 -1.76
N PHE A 231 -5.34 11.57 -2.13
CA PHE A 231 -5.57 12.98 -1.80
C PHE A 231 -6.76 13.21 -0.87
N GLY A 232 -7.41 12.14 -0.40
CA GLY A 232 -8.57 12.27 0.48
C GLY A 232 -9.82 12.82 -0.22
N MET A 233 -9.97 12.63 -1.54
CA MET A 233 -11.09 13.21 -2.29
C MET A 233 -12.43 12.57 -1.88
N LYS A 234 -13.34 13.38 -1.33
CA LYS A 234 -14.70 12.97 -0.97
C LYS A 234 -15.57 12.80 -2.21
N MET A 235 -16.62 11.98 -2.13
CA MET A 235 -17.61 11.85 -3.22
C MET A 235 -18.25 13.19 -3.57
N ASN A 236 -18.63 13.94 -2.54
CA ASN A 236 -19.20 15.28 -2.66
C ASN A 236 -18.12 16.29 -2.27
N LEU A 237 -17.50 16.89 -3.28
CA LEU A 237 -16.48 17.93 -3.10
C LEU A 237 -16.83 19.05 -4.08
N SER A 238 -16.81 20.32 -3.68
CA SER A 238 -17.05 21.48 -4.57
C SER A 238 -18.23 21.35 -5.54
N GLY A 239 -19.33 20.74 -5.10
CA GLY A 239 -20.52 20.46 -5.93
C GLY A 239 -20.25 19.59 -7.17
N ASN A 240 -19.11 18.88 -7.22
CA ASN A 240 -18.67 18.09 -8.37
C ASN A 240 -18.65 18.88 -9.69
N THR A 241 -18.30 20.17 -9.61
CA THR A 241 -18.37 21.15 -10.71
C THR A 241 -17.24 21.07 -11.75
N TRP A 242 -16.33 20.11 -11.63
CA TRP A 242 -15.17 20.01 -12.52
C TRP A 242 -15.37 18.95 -13.61
N SER A 243 -14.94 19.30 -14.81
CA SER A 243 -14.84 18.38 -15.94
C SER A 243 -13.51 17.60 -15.91
N GLY A 244 -13.47 16.47 -16.63
CA GLY A 244 -12.27 15.65 -16.76
C GLY A 244 -11.96 14.77 -15.54
N SER A 245 -12.95 14.54 -14.67
CA SER A 245 -12.82 13.64 -13.53
C SER A 245 -12.50 12.21 -14.01
N ALA A 246 -11.49 11.58 -13.41
CA ALA A 246 -11.17 10.17 -13.64
C ALA A 246 -11.94 9.23 -12.68
N TRP A 247 -12.81 9.78 -11.83
CA TRP A 247 -13.68 8.99 -10.97
C TRP A 247 -14.93 8.53 -11.75
N ASP A 248 -15.35 7.29 -11.57
CA ASP A 248 -16.49 6.69 -12.25
C ASP A 248 -17.87 7.17 -11.76
N GLY A 249 -17.90 8.08 -10.79
CA GLY A 249 -19.13 8.66 -10.24
C GLY A 249 -19.87 7.77 -9.24
N VAL A 250 -19.47 6.50 -9.06
CA VAL A 250 -20.26 5.50 -8.32
C VAL A 250 -19.47 4.77 -7.23
N ASN A 251 -18.20 4.46 -7.45
CA ASN A 251 -17.41 3.66 -6.52
C ASN A 251 -16.83 4.49 -5.39
N TYR A 252 -16.94 3.99 -4.15
CA TYR A 252 -16.46 4.72 -2.98
C TYR A 252 -15.85 3.80 -1.90
N TYR A 253 -15.10 4.42 -0.99
CA TYR A 253 -14.62 3.82 0.25
C TYR A 253 -15.19 4.61 1.45
N LYS A 254 -15.85 3.91 2.38
CA LYS A 254 -16.36 4.51 3.63
C LYS A 254 -15.30 4.41 4.71
N LYS A 255 -15.02 5.53 5.38
CA LYS A 255 -14.23 5.54 6.61
C LYS A 255 -14.64 6.66 7.53
N ARG A 256 -14.35 6.48 8.81
CA ARG A 256 -14.43 7.57 9.78
C ARG A 256 -13.38 8.63 9.44
N THR A 257 -13.79 9.88 9.50
CA THR A 257 -12.95 11.07 9.34
C THR A 257 -13.29 12.06 10.46
N TYR A 258 -12.44 13.05 10.67
CA TYR A 258 -12.69 14.15 11.58
C TYR A 258 -13.03 15.40 10.80
N GLU A 259 -14.03 16.13 11.26
CA GLU A 259 -14.39 17.47 10.77
C GLU A 259 -14.21 18.48 11.91
N TYR A 260 -14.15 19.75 11.54
CA TYR A 260 -14.11 20.87 12.47
C TYR A 260 -15.40 21.69 12.31
N GLY A 261 -16.14 21.85 13.40
CA GLY A 261 -17.34 22.69 13.48
C GLY A 261 -17.21 23.74 14.59
N SER A 262 -18.29 24.47 14.86
CA SER A 262 -18.34 25.49 15.91
C SER A 262 -17.97 24.96 17.31
N GLY A 263 -18.26 23.69 17.59
CA GLY A 263 -17.90 23.00 18.84
C GLY A 263 -16.54 22.26 18.83
N GLY A 264 -15.69 22.50 17.83
CA GLY A 264 -14.39 21.83 17.71
C GLY A 264 -14.41 20.56 16.84
N ARG A 265 -13.50 19.63 17.12
CA ARG A 265 -13.25 18.44 16.28
C ARG A 265 -14.24 17.31 16.62
N TYR A 266 -15.04 16.88 15.65
CA TYR A 266 -15.95 15.73 15.79
C TYR A 266 -15.72 14.70 14.68
N SER A 267 -16.15 13.46 14.88
CA SER A 267 -15.94 12.39 13.88
C SER A 267 -17.22 12.03 13.14
N ILE A 268 -17.12 11.88 11.81
CA ILE A 268 -18.21 11.42 10.96
C ILE A 268 -17.75 10.26 10.08
N THR A 269 -18.69 9.44 9.60
CA THR A 269 -18.41 8.50 8.52
C THR A 269 -18.65 9.19 7.18
N ALA A 270 -17.59 9.37 6.39
CA ALA A 270 -17.66 9.99 5.08
C ALA A 270 -17.40 8.97 3.97
N LYS A 271 -17.98 9.22 2.79
CA LYS A 271 -17.69 8.47 1.57
C LYS A 271 -16.62 9.19 0.76
N PHE A 272 -15.52 8.48 0.49
CA PHE A 272 -14.42 8.95 -0.33
C PHE A 272 -14.45 8.28 -1.69
N ARG A 273 -14.02 8.99 -2.73
CA ARG A 273 -13.89 8.43 -4.08
C ARG A 273 -12.97 7.22 -4.05
N LYS A 274 -13.31 6.19 -4.82
CA LYS A 274 -12.48 5.01 -5.04
C LYS A 274 -12.11 4.93 -6.52
N TYR A 275 -10.83 4.67 -6.78
CA TYR A 275 -10.26 4.66 -8.12
C TYR A 275 -9.77 3.27 -8.52
N SER A 276 -9.66 3.00 -9.82
CA SER A 276 -9.15 1.72 -10.33
C SER A 276 -7.65 1.57 -10.07
N CYS A 277 -6.89 2.67 -10.17
CA CYS A 277 -5.48 2.75 -9.82
C CYS A 277 -5.09 4.12 -9.23
N ILE A 278 -3.81 4.29 -8.86
CA ILE A 278 -3.33 5.55 -8.25
C ILE A 278 -3.15 6.65 -9.29
N GLU A 279 -2.94 6.28 -10.55
CA GLU A 279 -2.87 7.18 -11.69
C GLU A 279 -4.19 7.93 -11.84
N ASP A 280 -5.33 7.23 -11.80
CA ASP A 280 -6.68 7.85 -11.82
C ASP A 280 -6.88 8.84 -10.65
N SER A 281 -6.35 8.52 -9.46
CA SER A 281 -6.42 9.46 -8.33
C SER A 281 -5.61 10.73 -8.58
N ILE A 282 -4.48 10.66 -9.28
CA ILE A 282 -3.67 11.82 -9.67
C ILE A 282 -4.39 12.61 -10.77
N GLU A 283 -4.96 11.93 -11.77
CA GLU A 283 -5.75 12.58 -12.82
C GLU A 283 -6.96 13.33 -12.26
N ASP A 284 -7.74 12.69 -11.38
CA ASP A 284 -8.92 13.31 -10.80
C ASP A 284 -8.57 14.49 -9.88
N HIS A 285 -7.46 14.39 -9.14
CA HIS A 285 -6.95 15.50 -8.34
C HIS A 285 -6.53 16.69 -9.20
N SER A 286 -5.83 16.44 -10.31
CA SER A 286 -5.45 17.52 -11.24
C SER A 286 -6.66 18.12 -11.94
N ALA A 287 -7.63 17.31 -12.37
CA ALA A 287 -8.90 17.80 -12.92
C ALA A 287 -9.65 18.69 -11.92
N TYR A 288 -9.68 18.27 -10.64
CA TYR A 288 -10.22 19.07 -9.56
C TYR A 288 -9.49 20.41 -9.40
N LEU A 289 -8.16 20.41 -9.32
CA LEU A 289 -7.37 21.64 -9.17
C LEU A 289 -7.49 22.59 -10.38
N LEU A 290 -7.69 22.08 -11.60
CA LEU A 290 -7.82 22.93 -12.79
C LEU A 290 -9.22 23.52 -12.99
N ASN A 291 -10.25 22.81 -12.55
CA ASN A 291 -11.62 23.04 -13.01
C ASN A 291 -12.66 23.19 -11.89
N ALA A 292 -12.33 22.93 -10.62
CA ALA A 292 -13.27 23.16 -9.53
C ALA A 292 -13.64 24.63 -9.41
N ARG A 293 -14.93 24.90 -9.17
CA ARG A 293 -15.48 26.25 -9.10
C ARG A 293 -16.02 26.60 -7.72
N ASN A 294 -16.00 27.89 -7.41
CA ASN A 294 -16.76 28.51 -6.33
C ASN A 294 -17.63 29.61 -6.95
N GLY A 295 -18.92 29.33 -7.10
CA GLY A 295 -19.82 30.10 -7.97
C GLY A 295 -19.32 30.11 -9.42
N SER A 296 -19.27 31.30 -10.03
CA SER A 296 -18.81 31.48 -11.41
C SER A 296 -17.28 31.49 -11.58
N ARG A 297 -16.49 31.45 -10.48
CA ARG A 297 -15.02 31.58 -10.52
C ARG A 297 -14.34 30.22 -10.32
N LYS A 298 -13.22 30.01 -11.01
CA LYS A 298 -12.32 28.88 -10.73
C LYS A 298 -11.69 29.05 -9.34
N ARG A 299 -11.71 28.00 -8.52
CA ARG A 299 -11.15 28.04 -7.15
C ARG A 299 -9.65 28.34 -7.14
N TYR A 300 -8.93 27.80 -8.12
CA TYR A 300 -7.47 27.83 -8.19
C TYR A 300 -7.01 28.59 -9.44
N ALA A 301 -7.62 29.75 -9.71
CA ALA A 301 -7.26 30.59 -10.85
C ALA A 301 -5.76 30.95 -10.84
N GLY A 302 -5.12 30.86 -12.00
CA GLY A 302 -3.68 31.12 -12.19
C GLY A 302 -2.74 30.04 -11.67
N LEU A 303 -3.24 28.87 -11.26
CA LEU A 303 -2.41 27.78 -10.72
C LEU A 303 -1.28 27.38 -11.67
N THR A 304 -1.53 27.35 -12.97
CA THR A 304 -0.59 26.88 -13.99
C THR A 304 0.26 27.99 -14.63
N ASP A 305 -0.02 29.25 -14.29
CA ASP A 305 0.65 30.43 -14.86
C ASP A 305 2.04 30.66 -14.24
N THR A 306 2.39 29.85 -13.24
CA THR A 306 3.65 29.93 -12.51
C THR A 306 4.36 28.59 -12.47
N LYS A 307 5.69 28.62 -12.60
CA LYS A 307 6.59 27.47 -12.39
C LYS A 307 7.19 27.44 -10.97
N SER A 308 6.71 28.29 -10.06
CA SER A 308 7.11 28.27 -8.66
C SER A 308 6.19 27.36 -7.85
N TYR A 309 6.72 26.27 -7.30
CA TYR A 309 5.94 25.38 -6.43
C TYR A 309 5.36 26.13 -5.22
N LYS A 310 6.09 27.10 -4.65
CA LYS A 310 5.60 27.92 -3.52
C LYS A 310 4.38 28.74 -3.93
N ARG A 311 4.38 29.30 -5.14
CA ARG A 311 3.25 30.08 -5.65
C ARG A 311 2.05 29.19 -5.98
N GLN A 312 2.26 28.01 -6.59
CA GLN A 312 1.19 27.02 -6.79
C GLN A 312 0.56 26.59 -5.45
N LEU A 313 1.37 26.25 -4.45
CA LEU A 313 0.89 25.90 -3.10
C LEU A 313 0.10 27.04 -2.44
N GLN A 314 0.55 28.29 -2.62
CA GLN A 314 -0.17 29.45 -2.11
C GLN A 314 -1.53 29.64 -2.81
N ILE A 315 -1.60 29.44 -4.13
CA ILE A 315 -2.86 29.49 -4.89
C ILE A 315 -3.80 28.38 -4.41
N ILE A 316 -3.30 27.16 -4.24
CA ILE A 316 -4.08 26.02 -3.72
C ILE A 316 -4.62 26.31 -2.31
N LYS A 317 -3.80 26.87 -1.42
CA LYS A 317 -4.23 27.30 -0.09
C LYS A 317 -5.32 28.38 -0.17
N ASN A 318 -5.08 29.44 -0.94
CA ASN A 318 -6.01 30.57 -1.08
C ASN A 318 -7.34 30.14 -1.72
N GLY A 319 -7.32 29.14 -2.59
CA GLY A 319 -8.52 28.51 -3.15
C GLY A 319 -9.28 27.63 -2.15
N GLY A 320 -8.83 27.53 -0.89
CA GLY A 320 -9.51 26.84 0.20
C GLY A 320 -9.30 25.33 0.23
N TYR A 321 -8.18 24.82 -0.29
CA TYR A 321 -7.85 23.39 -0.18
C TYR A 321 -7.55 22.98 1.27
N ALA A 322 -6.92 23.87 2.04
CA ALA A 322 -6.58 23.66 3.44
C ALA A 322 -6.78 24.92 4.26
N THR A 323 -7.28 24.78 5.49
CA THR A 323 -7.47 25.89 6.44
C THR A 323 -6.22 26.17 7.27
N SER A 324 -5.29 25.22 7.36
CA SER A 324 -4.07 25.36 8.15
C SER A 324 -3.16 26.48 7.65
N GLY A 325 -2.75 27.37 8.56
CA GLY A 325 -1.76 28.42 8.28
C GLY A 325 -0.43 27.87 7.75
N SER A 326 -0.04 26.67 8.21
CA SER A 326 1.25 26.02 7.91
C SER A 326 1.25 25.15 6.65
N TYR A 327 0.14 25.07 5.90
CA TYR A 327 0.02 24.22 4.71
C TYR A 327 1.17 24.40 3.71
N VAL A 328 1.45 25.65 3.31
CA VAL A 328 2.49 25.97 2.32
C VAL A 328 3.88 25.62 2.84
N SER A 329 4.17 25.91 4.12
CA SER A 329 5.48 25.64 4.70
C SER A 329 5.72 24.16 4.93
N GLN A 330 4.69 23.39 5.32
CA GLN A 330 4.77 21.93 5.44
C GLN A 330 5.05 21.25 4.09
N LEU A 331 4.30 21.61 3.05
CA LEU A 331 4.50 21.04 1.71
C LEU A 331 5.82 21.48 1.10
N SER A 332 6.22 22.75 1.27
CA SER A 332 7.55 23.23 0.85
C SER A 332 8.67 22.45 1.54
N ARG A 333 8.51 22.12 2.84
CA ARG A 333 9.48 21.30 3.57
C ARG A 333 9.58 19.91 2.95
N VAL A 334 8.45 19.24 2.67
CA VAL A 334 8.44 17.93 2.00
C VAL A 334 9.13 18.01 0.63
N ILE A 335 8.81 19.02 -0.18
CA ILE A 335 9.45 19.23 -1.50
C ILE A 335 10.96 19.34 -1.37
N ASN A 336 11.45 20.15 -0.42
CA ASN A 336 12.88 20.36 -0.21
C ASN A 336 13.57 19.13 0.37
N THR A 337 13.01 18.52 1.42
CA THR A 337 13.59 17.34 2.11
C THR A 337 13.80 16.17 1.16
N TYR A 338 12.89 15.98 0.19
CA TYR A 338 12.94 14.85 -0.75
C TYR A 338 13.37 15.26 -2.16
N ASN A 339 13.82 16.51 -2.34
CA ASN A 339 14.23 17.07 -3.62
C ASN A 339 13.22 16.79 -4.75
N LEU A 340 11.93 17.06 -4.50
CA LEU A 340 10.86 16.66 -5.41
C LEU A 340 10.84 17.49 -6.70
N THR A 341 11.47 18.67 -6.72
CA THR A 341 11.59 19.52 -7.92
C THR A 341 12.35 18.86 -9.07
N GLN A 342 13.13 17.81 -8.79
CA GLN A 342 13.77 17.00 -9.85
C GLN A 342 12.74 16.38 -10.83
N TRP A 343 11.48 16.26 -10.42
CA TRP A 343 10.38 15.71 -11.22
C TRP A 343 9.63 16.76 -12.04
N ASP A 344 9.92 18.06 -11.85
CA ASP A 344 9.27 19.18 -12.56
C ASP A 344 9.86 19.41 -13.96
N LYS A 345 10.37 18.36 -14.61
CA LYS A 345 11.10 18.40 -15.88
C LYS A 345 10.36 17.68 -17.00
#